data_AF-A0A1Q7AM21-F1
#
_entry.id   AF-A0A1Q7AM21-F1
#
_cell.length_a   1.000
_cell.length_b   1.000
_cell.length_c   1.000
_cell.angle_alpha   90.00
_cell.angle_beta   90.00
_cell.angle_gamma   90.00
#
_symmetry.space_group_name_H-M   'P 1'
#
loop_
_entity.id
_entity.type
_entity.pdbx_description
1 polymer ?
#
loop_
_entity_poly.entity_id
_entity_poly.type
_entity_poly.pdbx_seq_one_letter_code
_entity_poly.pdbx_strand_id
1 'polypeptide(L)'
;MRAVVLLFAGFVAGIAAPAAALAGAFFSDGYLGLTREELRATLGPPHKVRDASAALRVYKYYSYDEWENVLKDQIPGAVGEDVYLYVRDKIHVRYSFQYAKEEKPNSDTPILIVKLVDIEFLTPNPITGAVEGPVAVPLAVPLKDVPKLIPEFKPSLADDAPTYRSNLFIIMLQNETSKEALRLVKERNKEEYAWSLSYRLYAAEPFPPRLTLNENVSRVEIAVDSLQLIKGHHKLTHEAMLNPFSSTAASFPPPPEPPKKKIPLPRYAP
;
A
#
# COMPACT_ATOMS: atom_id res chain seq x y z
N MET A 1 44.55 47.11 43.04
CA MET A 1 44.41 47.72 41.70
C MET A 1 44.92 46.72 40.69
N ARG A 2 44.16 46.46 39.62
CA ARG A 2 44.44 45.64 38.41
C ARG A 2 43.77 44.26 38.30
N ALA A 3 42.66 44.32 37.56
CA ALA A 3 42.29 43.49 36.41
C ALA A 3 41.81 42.04 36.61
N VAL A 4 40.50 41.91 36.41
CA VAL A 4 39.72 40.74 35.99
C VAL A 4 40.18 40.24 34.62
N VAL A 5 40.35 38.92 34.46
CA VAL A 5 40.00 38.20 33.21
C VAL A 5 39.43 36.83 33.61
N LEU A 6 38.12 36.69 33.47
CA LEU A 6 37.38 35.43 33.49
C LEU A 6 37.53 34.76 32.12
N LEU A 7 38.03 33.52 32.08
CA LEU A 7 38.00 32.67 30.89
C LEU A 7 36.94 31.59 31.10
N PHE A 8 35.75 31.83 30.59
CA PHE A 8 34.70 30.82 30.42
C PHE A 8 35.05 29.96 29.20
N ALA A 9 35.42 28.70 29.41
CA ALA A 9 35.46 27.70 28.36
C ALA A 9 34.05 27.09 28.21
N GLY A 10 33.24 27.69 27.34
CA GLY A 10 31.96 27.13 26.91
C GLY A 10 32.21 26.00 25.91
N PHE A 11 31.99 24.75 26.31
CA PHE A 11 31.93 23.62 25.39
C PHE A 11 30.54 23.61 24.74
N VAL A 12 30.42 24.25 23.57
CA VAL A 12 29.23 24.10 22.73
C VAL A 12 29.32 22.73 22.07
N ALA A 13 28.72 21.72 22.68
CA ALA A 13 28.39 20.48 21.99
C ALA A 13 27.32 20.82 20.94
N GLY A 14 27.77 21.12 19.73
CA GLY A 14 26.90 21.22 18.56
C GLY A 14 26.22 19.86 18.35
N ILE A 15 24.95 19.77 18.74
CA ILE A 15 24.07 18.72 18.24
C ILE A 15 23.99 18.96 16.73
N ALA A 16 24.75 18.18 15.97
CA ALA A 16 24.61 18.13 14.53
C ALA A 16 23.16 17.70 14.25
N ALA A 17 22.33 18.64 13.81
CA ALA A 17 21.03 18.33 13.26
C ALA A 17 21.23 17.37 12.08
N PRO A 18 20.47 16.25 11.97
CA PRO A 18 20.57 15.39 10.81
C PRO A 18 20.25 16.20 9.56
N ALA A 19 21.19 16.21 8.61
CA ALA A 19 21.05 16.91 7.35
C ALA A 19 19.95 16.27 6.50
N ALA A 20 18.98 17.11 6.13
CA ALA A 20 17.99 17.01 5.06
C ALA A 20 17.56 15.60 4.60
N ALA A 21 16.38 15.20 5.06
CA ALA A 21 15.42 14.39 4.31
C ALA A 21 15.24 14.96 2.87
N LEU A 22 15.56 14.17 1.85
CA LEU A 22 15.69 14.60 0.44
C LEU A 22 14.72 13.89 -0.54
N ALA A 23 13.68 13.20 -0.06
CA ALA A 23 12.62 12.64 -0.91
C ALA A 23 11.20 13.01 -0.40
N GLY A 24 10.62 14.06 -0.98
CA GLY A 24 9.17 14.28 -0.85
C GLY A 24 8.37 13.15 -1.51
N ALA A 25 7.11 12.99 -1.13
CA ALA A 25 6.22 12.04 -1.79
C ALA A 25 6.15 12.32 -3.31
N PHE A 26 6.20 11.27 -4.13
CA PHE A 26 6.12 11.41 -5.60
C PHE A 26 4.74 11.81 -6.10
N PHE A 27 3.73 11.66 -5.25
CA PHE A 27 2.36 12.07 -5.48
C PHE A 27 1.89 12.91 -4.31
N SER A 28 0.96 13.83 -4.57
CA SER A 28 0.54 14.86 -3.62
C SER A 28 -0.30 14.33 -2.45
N ASP A 29 -0.60 13.04 -2.47
CA ASP A 29 -1.71 12.43 -1.76
C ASP A 29 -1.33 11.31 -0.79
N GLY A 30 -0.03 10.99 -0.62
CA GLY A 30 0.35 9.92 0.30
C GLY A 30 1.85 9.69 0.50
N TYR A 31 2.20 8.41 0.68
CA TYR A 31 3.51 7.98 1.19
C TYR A 31 4.47 7.48 0.11
N LEU A 32 3.99 7.27 -1.13
CA LEU A 32 4.83 6.76 -2.21
C LEU A 32 5.98 7.72 -2.49
N GLY A 33 7.20 7.19 -2.61
CA GLY A 33 8.39 7.99 -2.87
C GLY A 33 9.09 8.56 -1.63
N LEU A 34 8.47 8.49 -0.45
CA LEU A 34 9.16 8.84 0.80
C LEU A 34 10.30 7.85 1.05
N THR A 35 11.42 8.34 1.57
CA THR A 35 12.40 7.45 2.21
C THR A 35 11.81 6.83 3.46
N ARG A 36 12.36 5.70 3.91
CA ARG A 36 11.97 5.08 5.18
C ARG A 36 12.16 6.05 6.35
N GLU A 37 13.21 6.86 6.32
CA GLU A 37 13.47 7.88 7.33
C GLU A 37 12.37 8.94 7.36
N GLU A 38 11.93 9.45 6.20
CA GLU A 38 10.82 10.40 6.11
C GLU A 38 9.47 9.81 6.50
N LEU A 39 9.22 8.56 6.11
CA LEU A 39 8.03 7.83 6.52
C LEU A 39 7.95 7.74 8.05
N ARG A 40 9.04 7.30 8.69
CA ARG A 40 9.13 7.19 10.16
C ARG A 40 9.10 8.55 10.85
N ALA A 41 9.63 9.59 10.23
CA ALA A 41 9.47 10.97 10.72
C ALA A 41 8.00 11.43 10.68
N THR A 42 7.23 10.95 9.69
CA THR A 42 5.82 11.29 9.52
C THR A 42 4.90 10.48 10.44
N LEU A 43 5.13 9.17 10.56
CA LEU A 43 4.23 8.23 11.25
C LEU A 43 4.73 7.77 12.63
N GLY A 44 5.96 8.12 13.00
CA GLY A 44 6.64 7.56 14.16
C GLY A 44 7.33 6.22 13.86
N PRO A 45 7.91 5.55 14.86
CA PRO A 45 8.46 4.21 14.69
C PRO A 45 7.34 3.22 14.30
N PRO A 46 7.63 2.22 13.46
CA PRO A 46 6.62 1.25 13.08
C PRO A 46 6.22 0.40 14.28
N HIS A 47 4.95 -0.02 14.32
CA HIS A 47 4.48 -0.91 15.39
C HIS A 47 5.09 -2.31 15.26
N LYS A 48 5.31 -2.76 14.01
CA LYS A 48 5.93 -4.06 13.69
C LYS A 48 6.77 -3.96 12.42
N VAL A 49 7.58 -4.98 12.20
CA VAL A 49 8.24 -5.20 10.92
C VAL A 49 7.79 -6.54 10.38
N ARG A 50 7.34 -6.58 9.12
CA ARG A 50 7.04 -7.85 8.45
C ARG A 50 8.15 -8.25 7.48
N ASP A 51 8.47 -9.52 7.51
CA ASP A 51 9.37 -10.15 6.54
C ASP A 51 8.55 -10.96 5.54
N ALA A 52 8.86 -10.77 4.26
CA ALA A 52 8.14 -11.38 3.15
C ALA A 52 8.90 -12.62 2.67
N SER A 53 8.39 -13.82 2.97
CA SER A 53 8.84 -15.03 2.27
C SER A 53 8.26 -15.01 0.85
N ALA A 54 9.09 -14.56 -0.11
CA ALA A 54 8.69 -14.06 -1.42
C ALA A 54 7.87 -15.02 -2.32
N ALA A 55 7.81 -16.31 -2.02
CA ALA A 55 7.13 -17.28 -2.88
C ALA A 55 5.64 -17.52 -2.53
N LEU A 56 5.23 -17.33 -1.26
CA LEU A 56 3.92 -17.81 -0.78
C LEU A 56 3.04 -16.72 -0.13
N ARG A 57 3.50 -15.45 -0.11
CA ARG A 57 2.81 -14.36 0.63
C ARG A 57 2.48 -14.72 2.08
N VAL A 58 3.34 -15.55 2.68
CA VAL A 58 3.30 -15.84 4.11
C VAL A 58 4.21 -14.84 4.78
N TYR A 59 3.59 -13.89 5.49
CA TYR A 59 4.31 -12.86 6.21
C TYR A 59 4.56 -13.28 7.65
N LYS A 60 5.79 -13.07 8.11
CA LYS A 60 6.12 -13.14 9.54
C LYS A 60 6.19 -11.72 10.08
N TYR A 61 5.53 -11.49 11.21
CA TYR A 61 5.50 -10.19 11.86
C TYR A 61 6.33 -10.25 13.14
N TYR A 62 7.30 -9.36 13.24
CA TYR A 62 8.18 -9.21 14.39
C TYR A 62 7.91 -7.89 15.09
N SER A 63 8.25 -7.81 16.38
CA SER A 63 8.28 -6.52 17.06
C SER A 63 9.37 -5.62 16.45
N TYR A 64 9.17 -4.30 16.50
CA TYR A 64 10.16 -3.37 15.96
C TYR A 64 11.52 -3.50 16.68
N ASP A 65 11.51 -3.63 18.00
CA ASP A 65 12.73 -3.76 18.80
C ASP A 65 13.51 -5.04 18.49
N GLU A 66 12.81 -6.18 18.35
CA GLU A 66 13.44 -7.45 17.98
C GLU A 66 14.05 -7.37 16.57
N TRP A 67 13.35 -6.71 15.64
CA TRP A 67 13.86 -6.51 14.29
C TRP A 67 15.15 -5.69 14.27
N GLU A 68 15.13 -4.52 14.92
CA GLU A 68 16.24 -3.57 14.89
C GLU A 68 17.47 -4.03 15.68
N ASN A 69 17.28 -4.84 16.72
CA ASN A 69 18.38 -5.26 17.61
C ASN A 69 18.90 -6.68 17.34
N VAL A 70 18.13 -7.52 16.64
CA VAL A 70 18.47 -8.94 16.46
C VAL A 70 18.32 -9.39 15.00
N LEU A 71 17.13 -9.24 14.42
CA LEU A 71 16.80 -10.00 13.19
C LEU A 71 17.36 -9.40 11.90
N LYS A 72 17.46 -8.07 11.79
CA LYS A 72 17.91 -7.43 10.54
C LYS A 72 19.33 -7.86 10.11
N ASP A 73 20.18 -8.17 11.08
CA ASP A 73 21.56 -8.61 10.85
C ASP A 73 21.68 -10.14 10.69
N GLN A 74 20.70 -10.89 11.21
CA GLN A 74 20.68 -12.36 11.15
C GLN A 74 20.02 -12.91 9.89
N ILE A 75 19.12 -12.15 9.26
CA ILE A 75 18.41 -12.58 8.05
C ILE A 75 19.08 -11.95 6.83
N PRO A 76 19.86 -12.70 6.04
CA PRO A 76 20.62 -12.14 4.94
C PRO A 76 19.71 -11.46 3.91
N GLY A 77 20.00 -10.19 3.61
CA GLY A 77 19.25 -9.41 2.61
C GLY A 77 17.86 -8.95 3.06
N ALA A 78 17.47 -9.22 4.31
CA ALA A 78 16.22 -8.74 4.88
C ALA A 78 16.17 -7.22 4.86
N VAL A 79 15.09 -6.70 4.29
CA VAL A 79 14.79 -5.27 4.32
C VAL A 79 13.85 -4.95 5.48
N GLY A 80 12.86 -5.82 5.68
CA GLY A 80 11.74 -5.56 6.57
C GLY A 80 10.80 -4.52 5.96
N GLU A 81 9.52 -4.78 6.05
CA GLU A 81 8.48 -3.81 5.70
C GLU A 81 7.94 -3.21 6.98
N ASP A 82 7.91 -1.88 7.07
CA ASP A 82 7.35 -1.19 8.22
C ASP A 82 5.84 -1.41 8.26
N VAL A 83 5.31 -1.78 9.43
CA VAL A 83 3.88 -2.07 9.61
C VAL A 83 3.30 -1.15 10.67
N TYR A 84 2.20 -0.49 10.31
CA TYR A 84 1.42 0.37 11.18
C TYR A 84 0.00 -0.15 11.27
N LEU A 85 -0.61 -0.04 12.45
CA LEU A 85 -1.96 -0.52 12.72
C LEU A 85 -2.77 0.63 13.30
N TYR A 86 -3.88 0.94 12.64
CA TYR A 86 -4.81 1.97 13.07
C TYR A 86 -6.19 1.38 13.30
N VAL A 87 -7.01 2.08 14.09
CA VAL A 87 -8.44 1.79 14.23
C VAL A 87 -9.20 2.94 13.61
N ARG A 88 -9.99 2.65 12.58
CA ARG A 88 -10.82 3.64 11.87
C ARG A 88 -12.20 3.06 11.70
N ASP A 89 -13.21 3.79 12.18
CA ASP A 89 -14.60 3.32 12.19
C ASP A 89 -14.80 1.93 12.82
N LYS A 90 -14.08 1.67 13.93
CA LYS A 90 -14.05 0.37 14.62
C LYS A 90 -13.45 -0.80 13.79
N ILE A 91 -12.87 -0.50 12.62
CA ILE A 91 -12.16 -1.46 11.78
C ILE A 91 -10.66 -1.28 12.00
N HIS A 92 -9.95 -2.38 12.16
CA HIS A 92 -8.50 -2.36 12.20
C HIS A 92 -7.95 -2.29 10.78
N VAL A 93 -7.16 -1.26 10.51
CA VAL A 93 -6.55 -0.99 9.21
C VAL A 93 -5.03 -1.13 9.36
N ARG A 94 -4.46 -2.14 8.70
CA ARG A 94 -3.02 -2.40 8.70
C ARG A 94 -2.40 -1.83 7.44
N TYR A 95 -1.44 -0.93 7.62
CA TYR A 95 -0.58 -0.41 6.56
C TYR A 95 0.74 -1.16 6.61
N SER A 96 1.21 -1.64 5.46
CA SER A 96 2.54 -2.24 5.31
C SER A 96 3.27 -1.61 4.14
N PHE A 97 4.47 -1.11 4.40
CA PHE A 97 5.24 -0.31 3.45
C PHE A 97 6.32 -1.16 2.79
N GLN A 98 6.18 -1.41 1.49
CA GLN A 98 7.21 -2.08 0.71
C GLN A 98 8.21 -1.07 0.18
N TYR A 99 9.48 -1.46 0.16
CA TYR A 99 10.56 -0.58 -0.27
C TYR A 99 11.19 -1.02 -1.59
N ALA A 100 11.58 -0.04 -2.41
CA ALA A 100 12.60 -0.16 -3.43
C ALA A 100 13.96 0.23 -2.82
N LYS A 101 15.01 -0.49 -3.20
CA LYS A 101 16.39 -0.13 -2.88
C LYS A 101 16.92 0.81 -3.96
N GLU A 102 17.40 1.98 -3.56
CA GLU A 102 18.17 2.89 -4.39
C GLU A 102 19.62 2.89 -3.88
N GLU A 103 20.53 2.37 -4.71
CA GLU A 103 21.96 2.29 -4.38
C GLU A 103 22.56 3.70 -4.38
N LYS A 104 23.39 3.99 -3.37
CA LYS A 104 24.14 5.24 -3.30
C LYS A 104 25.56 5.02 -3.84
N PRO A 105 26.09 5.93 -4.69
CA PRO A 105 27.50 5.90 -5.03
C PRO A 105 28.35 5.93 -3.76
N ASN A 106 29.28 4.98 -3.64
CA ASN A 106 30.22 4.86 -2.51
C ASN A 106 29.57 4.59 -1.14
N SER A 107 28.42 3.90 -1.09
CA SER A 107 27.80 3.45 0.17
C SER A 107 27.26 2.04 0.02
N ASP A 108 27.61 1.16 0.96
CA ASP A 108 27.09 -0.21 1.03
C ASP A 108 25.66 -0.27 1.60
N THR A 109 25.15 0.85 2.10
CA THR A 109 23.76 0.97 2.60
C THR A 109 22.89 1.67 1.56
N PRO A 110 21.89 0.99 0.98
CA PRO A 110 20.96 1.60 0.03
C PRO A 110 19.96 2.50 0.76
N ILE A 111 19.39 3.48 0.04
CA ILE A 111 18.17 4.17 0.49
C ILE A 111 16.99 3.23 0.25
N LEU A 112 16.10 3.17 1.24
CA LEU A 112 14.82 2.48 1.09
C LEU A 112 13.75 3.51 0.80
N ILE A 113 13.10 3.39 -0.35
CA ILE A 113 12.06 4.30 -0.82
C ILE A 113 10.75 3.54 -0.90
N VAL A 114 9.68 4.10 -0.33
CA VAL A 114 8.34 3.49 -0.37
C VAL A 114 7.90 3.35 -1.82
N LYS A 115 7.75 2.10 -2.29
CA LYS A 115 7.30 1.78 -3.65
C LYS A 115 5.83 1.34 -3.73
N LEU A 116 5.31 0.81 -2.62
CA LEU A 116 3.96 0.26 -2.53
C LEU A 116 3.51 0.32 -1.08
N VAL A 117 2.27 0.72 -0.88
CA VAL A 117 1.59 0.66 0.42
C VAL A 117 0.51 -0.40 0.33
N ASP A 118 0.66 -1.47 1.08
CA ASP A 118 -0.29 -2.59 1.16
C ASP A 118 -1.18 -2.39 2.39
N ILE A 119 -2.48 -2.24 2.16
CA ILE A 119 -3.44 -1.85 3.19
C ILE A 119 -4.51 -2.93 3.33
N GLU A 120 -4.60 -3.52 4.51
CA GLU A 120 -5.51 -4.63 4.80
C GLU A 120 -6.51 -4.24 5.89
N PHE A 121 -7.77 -4.65 5.70
CA PHE A 121 -8.80 -4.53 6.72
C PHE A 121 -8.84 -5.83 7.52
N LEU A 122 -8.76 -5.72 8.84
CA LEU A 122 -8.59 -6.88 9.71
C LEU A 122 -9.80 -7.04 10.64
N THR A 123 -10.25 -8.28 10.77
CA THR A 123 -11.20 -8.67 11.82
C THR A 123 -10.41 -9.04 13.07
N PRO A 124 -10.75 -8.52 14.27
CA PRO A 124 -10.17 -9.02 15.51
C PRO A 124 -10.52 -10.51 15.68
N ASN A 125 -9.61 -11.28 16.26
CA ASN A 125 -9.86 -12.67 16.60
C ASN A 125 -11.08 -12.73 17.55
N PRO A 126 -12.12 -13.53 17.24
CA PRO A 126 -13.36 -13.54 18.01
C PRO A 126 -13.18 -14.15 19.42
N ILE A 127 -12.11 -14.90 19.66
CA ILE A 127 -11.82 -15.57 20.94
C ILE A 127 -10.90 -14.72 21.80
N THR A 128 -9.82 -14.18 21.20
CA THR A 128 -8.78 -13.45 21.96
C THR A 128 -8.94 -11.94 21.90
N GLY A 129 -9.81 -11.42 21.03
CA GLY A 129 -9.88 -10.00 20.67
C GLY A 129 -8.64 -9.49 19.92
N ALA A 130 -7.61 -10.32 19.74
CA ALA A 130 -6.36 -9.93 19.12
C ALA A 130 -6.53 -9.85 17.61
N VAL A 131 -6.14 -8.73 17.02
CA VAL A 131 -6.08 -8.55 15.56
C VAL A 131 -4.80 -9.22 14.99
N GLU A 132 -3.94 -9.69 15.88
CA GLU A 132 -2.62 -10.19 15.60
C GLU A 132 -2.61 -11.72 15.70
N GLY A 133 -2.74 -12.37 14.55
CA GLY A 133 -2.52 -13.80 14.39
C GLY A 133 -1.77 -14.08 13.08
N PRO A 134 -1.15 -15.27 12.93
CA PRO A 134 -0.45 -15.66 11.70
C PRO A 134 -1.38 -15.69 10.48
N VAL A 135 -2.70 -15.73 10.71
CA VAL A 135 -3.76 -15.63 9.72
C VAL A 135 -4.77 -14.62 10.24
N ALA A 136 -4.56 -13.33 9.97
CA ALA A 136 -5.66 -12.37 10.12
C ALA A 136 -6.65 -12.64 8.99
N VAL A 137 -7.90 -12.95 9.33
CA VAL A 137 -8.95 -13.11 8.32
C VAL A 137 -9.21 -11.73 7.73
N PRO A 138 -8.99 -11.53 6.42
CA PRO A 138 -9.26 -10.24 5.79
C PRO A 138 -10.74 -9.91 5.99
N LEU A 139 -11.02 -8.75 6.60
CA LEU A 139 -12.36 -8.22 6.68
C LEU A 139 -12.72 -7.65 5.31
N ALA A 140 -13.84 -8.08 4.76
CA ALA A 140 -14.37 -7.48 3.55
C ALA A 140 -15.20 -6.24 3.93
N VAL A 141 -14.87 -5.09 3.36
CA VAL A 141 -15.56 -3.81 3.58
C VAL A 141 -16.16 -3.31 2.26
N PRO A 142 -17.35 -2.70 2.26
CA PRO A 142 -17.93 -2.12 1.05
C PRO A 142 -17.01 -1.05 0.44
N LEU A 143 -16.93 -1.02 -0.89
CA LEU A 143 -16.07 -0.07 -1.61
C LEU A 143 -16.36 1.40 -1.26
N LYS A 144 -17.63 1.75 -1.00
CA LYS A 144 -18.03 3.10 -0.53
C LYS A 144 -17.36 3.53 0.77
N ASP A 145 -16.95 2.59 1.63
CA ASP A 145 -16.38 2.88 2.94
C ASP A 145 -14.86 3.04 2.88
N VAL A 146 -14.22 2.62 1.78
CA VAL A 146 -12.76 2.66 1.61
C VAL A 146 -12.18 4.07 1.76
N PRO A 147 -12.72 5.15 1.14
CA PRO A 147 -12.19 6.51 1.32
C PRO A 147 -12.22 6.99 2.77
N LYS A 148 -13.16 6.50 3.59
CA LYS A 148 -13.22 6.82 5.03
C LYS A 148 -12.16 6.06 5.82
N LEU A 149 -11.89 4.82 5.42
CA LEU A 149 -10.92 3.95 6.09
C LEU A 149 -9.47 4.23 5.67
N ILE A 150 -9.26 4.80 4.48
CA ILE A 150 -7.96 5.11 3.89
C ILE A 150 -8.00 6.54 3.34
N PRO A 151 -7.57 7.56 4.11
CA PRO A 151 -7.59 8.96 3.68
C PRO A 151 -6.75 9.24 2.43
N GLU A 152 -5.73 8.42 2.17
CA GLU A 152 -4.89 8.50 0.98
C GLU A 152 -5.59 7.91 -0.26
N PHE A 153 -6.67 7.13 -0.10
CA PHE A 153 -7.45 6.59 -1.20
C PHE A 153 -8.44 7.64 -1.69
N LYS A 154 -8.02 8.40 -2.71
CA LYS A 154 -8.80 9.47 -3.35
C LYS A 154 -9.07 9.10 -4.81
N PRO A 155 -10.06 8.23 -5.09
CA PRO A 155 -10.34 7.80 -6.44
C PRO A 155 -10.86 8.96 -7.28
N SER A 156 -10.39 9.05 -8.53
CA SER A 156 -10.95 9.97 -9.52
C SER A 156 -12.46 9.76 -9.67
N LEU A 157 -13.21 10.86 -9.74
CA LEU A 157 -14.65 10.85 -10.00
C LEU A 157 -14.98 11.01 -11.49
N ALA A 158 -13.95 11.16 -12.34
CA ALA A 158 -14.13 11.35 -13.77
C ALA A 158 -14.66 10.07 -14.44
N ASP A 159 -15.57 10.24 -15.40
CA ASP A 159 -16.18 9.14 -16.14
C ASP A 159 -15.18 8.41 -17.05
N ASP A 160 -14.15 9.11 -17.51
CA ASP A 160 -13.08 8.60 -18.36
C ASP A 160 -11.83 8.13 -17.58
N ALA A 161 -11.89 8.15 -16.24
CA ALA A 161 -10.80 7.68 -15.39
C ALA A 161 -10.49 6.19 -15.68
N PRO A 162 -9.26 5.84 -16.09
CA PRO A 162 -8.97 4.48 -16.56
C PRO A 162 -9.10 3.45 -15.42
N THR A 163 -10.07 2.53 -15.58
CA THR A 163 -10.33 1.46 -14.62
C THR A 163 -10.32 0.11 -15.33
N TYR A 164 -9.61 -0.86 -14.75
CA TYR A 164 -9.39 -2.18 -15.34
C TYR A 164 -9.66 -3.28 -14.33
N ARG A 165 -10.38 -4.31 -14.75
CA ARG A 165 -10.63 -5.51 -13.96
C ARG A 165 -9.70 -6.63 -14.41
N SER A 166 -8.98 -7.22 -13.47
CA SER A 166 -8.34 -8.53 -13.66
C SER A 166 -9.11 -9.63 -12.92
N ASN A 167 -8.66 -10.88 -13.06
CA ASN A 167 -9.21 -12.00 -12.30
C ASN A 167 -8.96 -11.91 -10.79
N LEU A 168 -7.97 -11.11 -10.36
CA LEU A 168 -7.50 -11.08 -8.96
C LEU A 168 -7.76 -9.74 -8.27
N PHE A 169 -7.84 -8.66 -9.03
CA PHE A 169 -7.99 -7.29 -8.52
C PHE A 169 -8.48 -6.31 -9.58
N ILE A 170 -8.96 -5.15 -9.13
CA ILE A 170 -9.26 -4.00 -9.99
C ILE A 170 -8.09 -3.02 -9.90
N ILE A 171 -7.67 -2.43 -11.02
CA ILE A 171 -6.73 -1.32 -11.08
C ILE A 171 -7.50 -0.04 -11.42
N MET A 172 -7.33 0.98 -10.60
CA MET A 172 -7.82 2.34 -10.85
C MET A 172 -6.64 3.28 -11.02
N LEU A 173 -6.38 3.73 -12.23
CA LEU A 173 -5.35 4.73 -12.49
C LEU A 173 -5.87 6.12 -12.16
N GLN A 174 -5.06 6.88 -11.43
CA GLN A 174 -5.35 8.27 -11.13
C GLN A 174 -4.82 9.19 -12.23
N ASN A 175 -5.38 10.39 -12.31
CA ASN A 175 -4.98 11.38 -13.33
C ASN A 175 -3.60 11.99 -13.06
N GLU A 176 -3.05 11.82 -11.85
CA GLU A 176 -1.70 12.26 -11.52
C GLU A 176 -0.67 11.41 -12.27
N THR A 177 0.19 12.07 -13.05
CA THR A 177 1.35 11.46 -13.70
C THR A 177 2.61 12.01 -13.07
N SER A 178 3.58 11.15 -12.78
CA SER A 178 4.83 11.55 -12.11
C SER A 178 6.03 11.00 -12.88
N LYS A 179 6.95 11.89 -13.26
CA LYS A 179 8.25 11.48 -13.79
C LYS A 179 9.17 10.98 -12.68
N GLU A 180 9.00 11.50 -11.48
CA GLU A 180 9.76 11.15 -10.29
C GLU A 180 9.46 9.71 -9.84
N ALA A 181 8.24 9.23 -10.07
CA ALA A 181 7.83 7.84 -9.86
C ALA A 181 8.66 6.81 -10.65
N LEU A 182 9.37 7.22 -11.72
CA LEU A 182 10.34 6.37 -12.44
C LEU A 182 11.40 5.74 -11.52
N ARG A 183 11.69 6.38 -10.38
CA ARG A 183 12.60 5.84 -9.36
C ARG A 183 12.09 4.55 -8.71
N LEU A 184 10.76 4.39 -8.62
CA LEU A 184 10.13 3.19 -8.00
C LEU A 184 10.04 2.00 -8.96
N VAL A 185 10.11 2.27 -10.25
CA VAL A 185 9.82 1.29 -11.30
C VAL A 185 11.09 0.54 -11.72
N LYS A 186 10.98 -0.78 -11.90
CA LYS A 186 12.08 -1.65 -12.36
C LYS A 186 11.87 -2.27 -13.75
N GLU A 187 10.92 -1.75 -14.51
CA GLU A 187 10.61 -2.22 -15.87
C GLU A 187 11.71 -1.85 -16.89
N ARG A 188 11.83 -2.69 -17.93
CA ARG A 188 12.69 -2.38 -19.09
C ARG A 188 12.12 -1.16 -19.83
N ASN A 189 13.00 -0.25 -20.23
CA ASN A 189 12.65 1.01 -20.91
C ASN A 189 11.63 1.85 -20.14
N LYS A 190 11.67 1.82 -18.79
CA LYS A 190 10.67 2.47 -17.93
C LYS A 190 10.46 3.96 -18.23
N GLU A 191 11.47 4.64 -18.75
CA GLU A 191 11.46 6.03 -19.20
C GLU A 191 10.52 6.31 -20.39
N GLU A 192 10.16 5.28 -21.17
CA GLU A 192 9.22 5.40 -22.29
C GLU A 192 7.76 5.47 -21.83
N TYR A 193 7.47 5.07 -20.59
CA TYR A 193 6.12 4.97 -20.08
C TYR A 193 5.71 6.20 -19.26
N ALA A 194 4.44 6.59 -19.40
CA ALA A 194 3.80 7.52 -18.48
C ALA A 194 3.31 6.76 -17.24
N TRP A 195 3.89 7.08 -16.09
CA TRP A 195 3.58 6.46 -14.81
C TRP A 195 2.58 7.30 -14.04
N SER A 196 1.60 6.62 -13.47
CA SER A 196 0.54 7.22 -12.67
C SER A 196 0.40 6.49 -11.36
N LEU A 197 -0.11 7.22 -10.37
CA LEU A 197 -0.61 6.60 -9.16
C LEU A 197 -1.73 5.62 -9.52
N SER A 198 -1.73 4.47 -8.87
CA SER A 198 -2.77 3.47 -9.00
C SER A 198 -3.26 2.98 -7.65
N TYR A 199 -4.55 2.66 -7.60
CA TYR A 199 -5.12 1.87 -6.53
C TYR A 199 -5.49 0.49 -7.07
N ARG A 200 -4.99 -0.55 -6.41
CA ARG A 200 -5.36 -1.93 -6.70
C ARG A 200 -6.26 -2.47 -5.61
N LEU A 201 -7.47 -2.86 -5.97
CA LEU A 201 -8.49 -3.34 -5.04
C LEU A 201 -8.60 -4.86 -5.13
N TYR A 202 -8.46 -5.54 -4.00
CA TYR A 202 -8.55 -6.99 -3.90
C TYR A 202 -9.80 -7.38 -3.12
N ALA A 203 -10.41 -8.48 -3.55
CA ALA A 203 -11.55 -9.09 -2.87
C ALA A 203 -11.33 -10.60 -2.73
N ALA A 204 -12.02 -11.22 -1.77
CA ALA A 204 -12.04 -12.67 -1.62
C ALA A 204 -12.87 -13.35 -2.72
N GLU A 205 -13.89 -12.66 -3.21
CA GLU A 205 -14.74 -13.12 -4.31
C GLU A 205 -14.34 -12.43 -5.63
N PRO A 206 -14.51 -13.11 -6.79
CA PRO A 206 -14.26 -12.48 -8.07
C PRO A 206 -15.15 -11.26 -8.30
N PHE A 207 -14.57 -10.19 -8.85
CA PHE A 207 -15.33 -8.98 -9.14
C PHE A 207 -16.32 -9.19 -10.28
N PRO A 208 -17.57 -8.70 -10.13
CA PRO A 208 -18.55 -8.75 -11.20
C PRO A 208 -18.07 -7.94 -12.42
N PRO A 209 -18.59 -8.21 -13.63
CA PRO A 209 -18.27 -7.42 -14.83
C PRO A 209 -18.60 -5.94 -14.70
N ARG A 210 -19.57 -5.62 -13.83
CA ARG A 210 -19.94 -4.27 -13.48
C ARG A 210 -19.86 -4.12 -11.96
N LEU A 211 -19.02 -3.19 -11.53
CA LEU A 211 -18.84 -2.88 -10.13
C LEU A 211 -19.77 -1.74 -9.71
N THR A 212 -20.28 -1.82 -8.50
CA THR A 212 -20.94 -0.74 -7.78
C THR A 212 -20.10 -0.39 -6.53
N LEU A 213 -20.57 0.56 -5.72
CA LEU A 213 -19.90 0.89 -4.46
C LEU A 213 -20.26 -0.06 -3.30
N ASN A 214 -21.12 -1.05 -3.52
CA ASN A 214 -21.52 -2.03 -2.51
C ASN A 214 -20.67 -3.30 -2.54
N GLU A 215 -19.89 -3.54 -3.59
CA GLU A 215 -18.97 -4.66 -3.67
C GLU A 215 -17.90 -4.53 -2.58
N ASN A 216 -17.60 -5.66 -1.94
CA ASN A 216 -16.66 -5.68 -0.85
C ASN A 216 -15.22 -5.82 -1.35
N VAL A 217 -14.32 -5.11 -0.71
CA VAL A 217 -12.88 -5.22 -0.87
C VAL A 217 -12.26 -5.59 0.48
N SER A 218 -11.21 -6.39 0.46
CA SER A 218 -10.52 -6.81 1.69
C SER A 218 -9.14 -6.18 1.83
N ARG A 219 -8.61 -5.62 0.74
CA ARG A 219 -7.27 -5.06 0.68
C ARG A 219 -7.14 -4.05 -0.46
N VAL A 220 -6.34 -3.02 -0.23
CA VAL A 220 -6.00 -1.97 -1.17
C VAL A 220 -4.48 -1.86 -1.26
N GLU A 221 -3.93 -1.91 -2.46
CA GLU A 221 -2.54 -1.52 -2.70
C GLU A 221 -2.52 -0.13 -3.34
N ILE A 222 -1.74 0.79 -2.78
CA ILE A 222 -1.41 2.08 -3.40
C ILE A 222 -0.02 1.93 -4.02
N ALA A 223 0.07 2.08 -5.34
CA ALA A 223 1.28 1.80 -6.11
C ALA A 223 1.38 2.73 -7.33
N VAL A 224 2.35 2.44 -8.20
CA VAL A 224 2.52 3.13 -9.48
C VAL A 224 2.31 2.12 -10.60
N ASP A 225 1.50 2.50 -11.60
CA ASP A 225 1.24 1.71 -12.80
C ASP A 225 1.29 2.57 -14.06
N SER A 226 1.36 1.91 -15.23
CA SER A 226 1.31 2.57 -16.54
C SER A 226 0.12 2.08 -17.35
N LEU A 227 -0.66 3.03 -17.89
CA LEU A 227 -1.78 2.73 -18.78
C LEU A 227 -1.31 2.01 -20.06
N GLN A 228 -0.15 2.40 -20.58
CA GLN A 228 0.43 1.80 -21.78
C GLN A 228 0.83 0.35 -21.52
N LEU A 229 1.40 0.07 -20.35
CA LEU A 229 1.76 -1.28 -19.93
C LEU A 229 0.51 -2.15 -19.75
N ILE A 230 -0.54 -1.64 -19.10
CA ILE A 230 -1.82 -2.35 -18.96
C ILE A 230 -2.44 -2.67 -20.33
N LYS A 231 -2.55 -1.68 -21.22
CA LYS A 231 -3.16 -1.85 -22.55
C LYS A 231 -2.32 -2.71 -23.49
N GLY A 232 -1.00 -2.62 -23.42
CA GLY A 232 -0.07 -3.29 -24.33
C GLY A 232 0.28 -4.71 -23.89
N HIS A 233 0.72 -4.86 -22.65
CA HIS A 233 1.30 -6.12 -22.15
C HIS A 233 0.30 -6.97 -21.38
N HIS A 234 -0.73 -6.35 -20.80
CA HIS A 234 -1.73 -7.03 -19.96
C HIS A 234 -3.12 -7.13 -20.59
N LYS A 235 -3.24 -6.88 -21.90
CA LYS A 235 -4.52 -6.88 -22.64
C LYS A 235 -5.38 -8.13 -22.41
N LEU A 236 -4.75 -9.29 -22.24
CA LEU A 236 -5.44 -10.58 -22.04
C LEU A 236 -5.83 -10.85 -20.58
N THR A 237 -5.28 -10.09 -19.63
CA THR A 237 -5.51 -10.30 -18.19
C THR A 237 -6.31 -9.18 -17.55
N HIS A 238 -6.49 -8.06 -18.25
CA HIS A 238 -7.18 -6.87 -17.75
C HIS A 238 -8.21 -6.38 -18.76
N GLU A 239 -9.46 -6.32 -18.32
CA GLU A 239 -10.59 -5.81 -19.10
C GLU A 239 -10.93 -4.39 -18.65
N ALA A 240 -11.10 -3.47 -19.59
CA ALA A 240 -11.55 -2.12 -19.27
C ALA A 240 -12.98 -2.16 -18.72
N MET A 241 -13.25 -1.35 -17.69
CA MET A 241 -14.55 -1.24 -17.07
C MET A 241 -14.86 0.21 -16.70
N LEU A 242 -16.13 0.48 -16.42
CA LEU A 242 -16.56 1.80 -15.96
C LEU A 242 -16.01 2.08 -14.55
N ASN A 243 -15.53 3.30 -14.32
CA ASN A 243 -15.08 3.74 -13.01
C ASN A 243 -16.25 3.70 -12.00
N PRO A 244 -16.20 2.88 -10.94
CA PRO A 244 -17.31 2.72 -9.99
C PRO A 244 -17.62 3.98 -9.18
N PHE A 245 -16.71 4.95 -9.10
CA PHE A 245 -16.90 6.22 -8.39
C PHE A 245 -17.44 7.34 -9.29
N SER A 246 -17.64 7.07 -10.57
CA SER A 246 -18.08 8.09 -11.52
C SER A 246 -19.59 8.32 -11.48
N SER A 247 -20.04 9.51 -11.90
CA SER A 247 -21.46 9.83 -12.01
C SER A 247 -22.20 8.91 -12.98
N THR A 248 -21.53 8.55 -14.09
CA THR A 248 -22.09 7.60 -15.05
C THR A 248 -22.34 6.25 -14.37
N ALA A 249 -21.39 5.71 -13.59
CA ALA A 249 -21.60 4.43 -12.89
C ALA A 249 -22.76 4.46 -11.90
N ALA A 250 -22.93 5.56 -11.17
CA ALA A 250 -24.00 5.75 -10.22
C ALA A 250 -25.40 5.78 -10.87
N SER A 251 -25.50 6.24 -12.12
CA SER A 251 -26.77 6.37 -12.84
C SER A 251 -27.28 5.07 -13.49
N PHE A 252 -26.42 4.07 -13.67
CA PHE A 252 -26.86 2.81 -14.27
C PHE A 252 -27.76 2.02 -13.30
N PRO A 253 -28.78 1.31 -13.81
CA PRO A 253 -29.68 0.49 -12.98
C PRO A 253 -28.91 -0.61 -12.25
N PRO A 254 -29.33 -1.12 -11.08
CA PRO A 254 -28.62 -2.20 -10.40
C PRO A 254 -28.40 -3.42 -11.34
N PRO A 255 -27.27 -4.15 -11.22
CA PRO A 255 -27.04 -5.34 -12.02
C PRO A 255 -28.18 -6.35 -11.78
N PRO A 256 -28.60 -7.09 -12.82
CA PRO A 256 -29.67 -8.08 -12.69
C PRO A 256 -29.29 -9.14 -11.65
N GLU A 257 -30.27 -9.63 -10.88
CA GLU A 257 -30.02 -10.68 -9.89
C GLU A 257 -29.37 -11.90 -10.56
N PRO A 258 -28.29 -12.46 -9.97
CA PRO A 258 -27.68 -13.66 -10.51
C PRO A 258 -28.70 -14.80 -10.53
N PRO A 259 -28.75 -15.61 -11.60
CA PRO A 259 -29.69 -16.70 -11.69
C PRO A 259 -29.45 -17.66 -10.53
N LYS A 260 -30.47 -17.88 -9.70
CA LYS A 260 -30.43 -18.85 -8.59
C LYS A 260 -30.17 -20.24 -9.18
N LYS A 261 -28.91 -20.69 -9.16
CA LYS A 261 -28.57 -22.07 -9.55
C LYS A 261 -29.29 -23.01 -8.59
N LYS A 262 -30.19 -23.84 -9.11
CA LYS A 262 -30.79 -24.92 -8.32
C LYS A 262 -29.66 -25.84 -7.87
N ILE A 263 -29.41 -25.90 -6.58
CA ILE A 263 -28.45 -26.86 -6.01
C ILE A 263 -29.02 -28.25 -6.27
N PRO A 264 -28.30 -29.15 -6.98
CA PRO A 264 -28.76 -30.51 -7.18
C PRO A 264 -28.92 -31.21 -5.83
N LEU A 265 -30.07 -31.81 -5.59
CA LEU A 265 -30.26 -32.66 -4.41
C LEU A 265 -29.45 -33.96 -4.61
N PRO A 266 -28.68 -34.41 -3.60
CA PRO A 266 -27.99 -35.69 -3.68
C PRO A 266 -29.02 -36.82 -3.86
N ARG A 267 -28.83 -37.66 -4.88
CA ARG A 267 -29.56 -38.93 -5.02
C ARG A 267 -28.77 -40.00 -4.27
N TYR A 268 -29.33 -40.50 -3.17
CA TYR A 268 -28.81 -41.71 -2.52
C TYR A 268 -29.27 -42.94 -3.30
N ALA A 269 -28.40 -43.94 -3.46
CA ALA A 269 -28.76 -45.21 -4.06
C ALA A 269 -29.76 -45.96 -3.15
N PRO A 270 -30.71 -46.72 -3.71
CA PRO A 270 -31.67 -47.51 -2.94
C PRO A 270 -31.02 -48.66 -2.16
#